data_AF-A0A3N5H1D0-F1
#
_entry.id   AF-A0A3N5H1D0-F1
#
_cell.length_a   1.000
_cell.length_b   1.000
_cell.length_c   1.000
_cell.angle_alpha   90.00
_cell.angle_beta   90.00
_cell.angle_gamma   90.00
#
_symmetry.space_group_name_H-M   'P 1'
#
loop_
_entity.id
_entity.type
_entity.pdbx_description
1 polymer ?
#
loop_
_entity_poly.entity_id
_entity_poly.type
_entity_poly.pdbx_seq_one_letter_code
_entity_poly.pdbx_strand_id
1 'polypeptide(L)'
;MTAEIGSPAAVAPLPPEWQDWLAGNIVRGCSDPDILRSMTDNGFDEAYARVAIAVVRSMTERVQREAPAALAGGGLPRPAGYRADPIRLPSAARVRAHDREVAIAFALAGPNIALLENLLSADECARLIQLSAGKLQRSEVVDRTTGQMTASALRSSEGTHFALGENAVVERLERRIAALTGLPVENGEPLQILHYRSGGEYLPHHDYFDPQDEGSHAHLRIGGQRIATVVVYLADVDAGGETVFPKLGLAVRARRGSAVYFEYANRQGEVDPGCLHSGAPVLGGEKWIATKWLRQSAYRAAA
;
A
#
# COMPACT_ATOMS: atom_id res chain seq x y z
N MET A 1 8.03 -1.25 -50.97
CA MET A 1 7.00 -2.04 -50.27
C MET A 1 7.44 -2.14 -48.81
N THR A 2 7.06 -1.15 -48.01
CA THR A 2 7.36 -1.09 -46.57
C THR A 2 6.36 -1.99 -45.86
N ALA A 3 6.84 -3.07 -45.25
CA ALA A 3 6.01 -3.94 -44.42
C ALA A 3 5.71 -3.20 -43.11
N GLU A 4 4.43 -2.92 -42.86
CA GLU A 4 3.95 -2.47 -41.56
C GLU A 4 4.19 -3.58 -40.53
N ILE A 5 5.04 -3.28 -39.55
CA ILE A 5 5.20 -4.12 -38.37
C ILE A 5 4.03 -3.78 -37.46
N GLY A 6 3.05 -4.68 -37.39
CA GLY A 6 1.89 -4.55 -36.52
C GLY A 6 2.31 -4.34 -35.07
N SER A 7 1.75 -3.31 -34.45
CA SER A 7 1.91 -3.03 -33.01
C SER A 7 1.53 -4.27 -32.20
N PRO A 8 2.31 -4.67 -31.17
CA PRO A 8 1.93 -5.81 -30.33
C PRO A 8 0.59 -5.50 -29.65
N ALA A 9 -0.40 -6.37 -29.88
CA ALA A 9 -1.70 -6.25 -29.23
C ALA A 9 -1.49 -6.20 -27.71
N ALA A 10 -2.05 -5.17 -27.07
CA ALA A 10 -2.01 -5.04 -25.61
C ALA A 10 -2.59 -6.32 -25.00
N VAL A 11 -1.74 -7.05 -24.29
CA VAL A 11 -2.12 -8.31 -23.66
C VAL A 11 -3.15 -7.99 -22.58
N ALA A 12 -4.37 -8.50 -22.75
CA ALA A 12 -5.43 -8.28 -21.78
C ALA A 12 -5.01 -8.83 -20.40
N PRO A 13 -5.22 -8.07 -19.31
CA PRO A 13 -4.95 -8.56 -17.98
C PRO A 13 -5.82 -9.78 -17.66
N LEU A 14 -5.27 -10.72 -16.90
CA LEU A 14 -5.94 -11.97 -16.58
C LEU A 14 -7.23 -11.65 -15.82
N PRO A 15 -8.40 -12.25 -16.12
CA PRO A 15 -9.62 -11.96 -15.37
C PRO A 15 -9.42 -12.22 -13.87
N PRO A 16 -10.02 -11.42 -12.96
CA PRO A 16 -9.81 -11.55 -11.52
C PRO A 16 -10.08 -12.97 -10.99
N GLU A 17 -11.14 -13.65 -11.47
CA GLU A 17 -11.41 -15.04 -11.08
C GLU A 17 -10.28 -16.00 -11.43
N TRP A 18 -9.57 -15.74 -12.54
CA TRP A 18 -8.46 -16.55 -13.01
C TRP A 18 -7.16 -16.22 -12.30
N GLN A 19 -6.99 -14.99 -11.81
CA GLN A 19 -5.85 -14.59 -10.98
C GLN A 19 -5.90 -15.32 -9.64
N ASP A 20 -7.06 -15.29 -8.99
CA ASP A 20 -7.30 -15.97 -7.71
C ASP A 20 -7.21 -17.49 -7.87
N TRP A 21 -7.77 -18.04 -8.95
CA TRP A 21 -7.66 -19.46 -9.28
C TRP A 21 -6.20 -19.86 -9.49
N LEU A 22 -5.42 -19.09 -10.25
CA LEU A 22 -4.02 -19.37 -10.56
C LEU A 22 -3.16 -19.34 -9.30
N ALA A 23 -3.26 -18.29 -8.50
CA ALA A 23 -2.55 -18.18 -7.23
C ALA A 23 -2.92 -19.33 -6.27
N GLY A 24 -4.21 -19.64 -6.14
CA GLY A 24 -4.69 -20.71 -5.27
C GLY A 24 -4.25 -22.11 -5.69
N ASN A 25 -4.08 -22.39 -6.99
CA ASN A 25 -3.57 -23.69 -7.45
C ASN A 25 -2.04 -23.81 -7.28
N ILE A 26 -1.29 -22.72 -7.46
CA ILE A 26 0.14 -22.69 -7.18
C ILE A 26 0.41 -22.95 -5.70
N VAL A 27 -0.34 -22.31 -4.78
CA VAL A 27 -0.23 -22.54 -3.33
C VAL A 27 -0.56 -24.00 -2.96
N ARG A 28 -1.54 -24.62 -3.64
CA ARG A 28 -1.90 -26.03 -3.46
C ARG A 28 -0.89 -27.04 -4.03
N GLY A 29 0.19 -26.56 -4.67
CA GLY A 29 1.25 -27.40 -5.22
C GLY A 29 0.93 -28.02 -6.58
N CYS A 30 -0.03 -27.48 -7.32
CA CYS A 30 -0.33 -27.95 -8.68
C CYS A 30 0.87 -27.69 -9.62
N SER A 31 1.10 -28.61 -10.56
CA SER A 31 2.22 -28.52 -11.50
C SER A 31 1.94 -27.52 -12.63
N ASP A 32 2.98 -26.85 -13.14
CA ASP A 32 2.83 -25.88 -14.25
C ASP A 32 2.19 -26.49 -15.51
N PRO A 33 2.51 -27.73 -15.93
CA PRO A 33 1.81 -28.37 -17.03
C PRO A 33 0.30 -28.54 -16.81
N ASP A 34 -0.14 -28.82 -15.57
CA ASP A 34 -1.56 -29.02 -15.26
C ASP A 34 -2.34 -27.70 -15.26
N ILE A 35 -1.71 -26.64 -14.72
CA ILE A 35 -2.27 -25.30 -14.71
C ILE A 35 -2.32 -24.74 -16.14
N LEU A 36 -1.25 -24.91 -16.92
CA LEU A 36 -1.17 -24.48 -18.31
C LEU A 36 -2.26 -25.14 -19.18
N ARG A 37 -2.45 -26.46 -19.02
CA ARG A 37 -3.52 -27.20 -19.68
C ARG A 37 -4.90 -26.66 -19.31
N SER A 38 -5.16 -26.45 -18.03
CA SER A 38 -6.45 -25.91 -17.57
C SER A 38 -6.73 -24.50 -18.13
N MET A 39 -5.72 -23.64 -18.25
CA MET A 39 -5.87 -22.32 -18.85
C MET A 39 -6.09 -22.40 -20.37
N THR A 40 -5.33 -23.22 -21.08
CA THR A 40 -5.50 -23.39 -22.53
C THR A 40 -6.84 -24.04 -22.89
N ASP A 41 -7.32 -25.01 -22.11
CA ASP A 41 -8.66 -25.60 -22.24
C ASP A 41 -9.79 -24.59 -22.03
N ASN A 42 -9.51 -23.48 -21.34
CA ASN A 42 -10.44 -22.37 -21.09
C ASN A 42 -10.17 -21.15 -21.99
N GLY A 43 -9.45 -21.34 -23.10
CA GLY A 43 -9.31 -20.35 -24.17
C GLY A 43 -8.22 -19.30 -23.98
N PHE A 44 -7.33 -19.48 -23.01
CA PHE A 44 -6.14 -18.63 -22.88
C PHE A 44 -5.06 -19.06 -23.89
N ASP A 45 -4.38 -18.08 -24.47
CA ASP A 45 -3.18 -18.33 -25.29
C ASP A 45 -2.08 -19.02 -24.46
N GLU A 46 -1.37 -19.97 -25.06
CA GLU A 46 -0.39 -20.80 -24.34
C GLU A 46 0.83 -19.97 -23.89
N ALA A 47 1.32 -19.07 -24.73
CA ALA A 47 2.46 -18.22 -24.38
C ALA A 47 2.08 -17.25 -23.25
N TYR A 48 0.87 -16.70 -23.32
CA TYR A 48 0.31 -15.89 -22.25
C TYR A 48 0.17 -16.66 -20.93
N ALA A 49 -0.42 -17.86 -20.95
CA ALA A 49 -0.61 -18.68 -19.77
C ALA A 49 0.74 -19.07 -19.13
N ARG A 50 1.77 -19.38 -19.92
CA ARG A 50 3.14 -19.64 -19.42
C ARG A 50 3.73 -18.44 -18.68
N VAL A 51 3.58 -17.24 -19.24
CA VAL A 51 4.06 -16.01 -18.59
C VAL A 51 3.29 -15.73 -17.30
N ALA A 52 1.97 -15.86 -17.31
CA ALA A 52 1.13 -15.65 -16.13
C ALA A 52 1.48 -16.63 -14.99
N ILE A 53 1.65 -17.92 -15.32
CA ILE A 53 2.08 -18.95 -14.37
C ILE A 53 3.44 -18.60 -13.78
N ALA A 54 4.42 -18.25 -14.61
CA ALA A 54 5.78 -17.93 -14.15
C ALA A 54 5.80 -16.72 -13.21
N VAL A 55 5.05 -15.66 -13.53
CA VAL A 55 4.96 -14.46 -12.69
C VAL A 55 4.30 -14.77 -11.36
N VAL A 56 3.09 -15.37 -11.37
CA VAL A 56 2.35 -15.66 -10.13
C VAL A 56 3.09 -16.69 -9.28
N ARG A 57 3.76 -17.68 -9.88
CA ARG A 57 4.59 -18.64 -9.17
C ARG A 57 5.80 -18.00 -8.55
N SER A 58 6.54 -17.18 -9.29
CA SER A 58 7.67 -16.43 -8.75
C SER A 58 7.25 -15.57 -7.56
N MET A 59 6.10 -14.90 -7.63
CA MET A 59 5.55 -14.13 -6.51
C MET A 59 5.18 -15.03 -5.33
N THR A 60 4.45 -16.12 -5.58
CA THR A 60 4.00 -17.05 -4.55
C THR A 60 5.18 -17.73 -3.85
N GLU A 61 6.15 -18.24 -4.59
CA GLU A 61 7.35 -18.89 -4.05
C GLU A 61 8.24 -17.92 -3.29
N ARG A 62 8.34 -16.66 -3.74
CA ARG A 62 9.08 -15.64 -3.00
C ARG A 62 8.39 -15.32 -1.68
N VAL A 63 7.05 -15.22 -1.67
CA VAL A 63 6.27 -15.09 -0.43
C VAL A 63 6.41 -16.35 0.45
N GLN A 64 6.44 -17.57 -0.11
CA GLN A 64 6.63 -18.82 0.66
C GLN A 64 8.02 -18.89 1.32
N ARG A 65 9.07 -18.44 0.62
CA ARG A 65 10.44 -18.44 1.16
C ARG A 65 10.69 -17.33 2.16
N GLU A 66 10.21 -16.13 1.89
CA GLU A 66 10.55 -14.93 2.66
C GLU A 66 9.52 -14.61 3.74
N ALA A 67 8.28 -15.09 3.61
CA ALA A 67 7.19 -14.87 4.55
C ALA A 67 6.23 -16.09 4.59
N PRO A 68 6.69 -17.30 4.99
CA PRO A 68 5.87 -18.51 5.00
C PRO A 68 4.56 -18.37 5.82
N ALA A 69 4.54 -17.50 6.83
CA ALA A 69 3.36 -17.18 7.63
C ALA A 69 2.30 -16.35 6.88
N ALA A 70 2.68 -15.61 5.82
CA ALA A 70 1.75 -14.82 5.01
C ALA A 70 0.90 -15.67 4.06
N LEU A 71 1.37 -16.90 3.73
CA LEU A 71 0.65 -17.87 2.89
C LEU A 71 0.04 -19.03 3.67
N ALA A 72 0.25 -19.09 4.98
CA ALA A 72 -0.49 -19.96 5.88
C ALA A 72 -1.94 -19.46 6.04
N GLY A 73 -2.64 -19.32 4.91
CA GLY A 73 -4.04 -18.94 4.81
C GLY A 73 -4.96 -20.12 5.14
N GLY A 74 -4.85 -20.67 6.33
CA GLY A 74 -6.05 -20.97 7.10
C GLY A 74 -6.38 -19.66 7.78
N GLY A 75 -7.41 -18.95 7.33
CA GLY A 75 -7.76 -17.63 7.83
C GLY A 75 -7.61 -17.59 9.34
N LEU A 76 -6.55 -16.95 9.84
CA LEU A 76 -6.39 -16.75 11.26
C LEU A 76 -7.62 -15.92 11.65
N PRO A 77 -8.53 -16.45 12.48
CA PRO A 77 -9.60 -15.62 13.00
C PRO A 77 -8.93 -14.38 13.57
N ARG A 78 -9.45 -13.20 13.21
CA ARG A 78 -9.14 -11.92 13.89
C ARG A 78 -8.87 -12.28 15.34
N PRO A 79 -7.64 -12.06 15.88
CA PRO A 79 -7.26 -12.63 17.17
C PRO A 79 -8.40 -12.38 18.12
N ALA A 80 -8.91 -13.45 18.75
CA ALA A 80 -10.06 -13.38 19.62
C ALA A 80 -9.76 -12.32 20.70
N GLY A 81 -10.21 -11.08 20.49
CA GLY A 81 -9.69 -9.94 21.24
C GLY A 81 -9.78 -8.59 20.54
N TYR A 82 -9.16 -8.41 19.35
CA TYR A 82 -9.00 -7.06 18.80
C TYR A 82 -10.34 -6.43 18.41
N ARG A 83 -10.70 -5.35 19.12
CA ARG A 83 -11.86 -4.50 18.80
C ARG A 83 -11.35 -3.18 18.24
N ALA A 84 -11.73 -2.89 17.00
CA ALA A 84 -11.46 -1.60 16.40
C ALA A 84 -12.29 -0.53 17.14
N ASP A 85 -11.66 0.61 17.42
CA ASP A 85 -12.39 1.82 17.75
C ASP A 85 -13.23 2.28 16.54
N PRO A 86 -14.26 3.13 16.73
CA PRO A 86 -14.90 3.81 15.61
C PRO A 86 -13.86 4.55 14.77
N ILE A 87 -13.95 4.38 13.44
CA ILE A 87 -13.08 5.09 12.49
C ILE A 87 -13.15 6.59 12.74
N ARG A 88 -12.00 7.26 12.69
CA ARG A 88 -11.85 8.69 13.00
C ARG A 88 -12.49 9.62 11.97
N LEU A 89 -12.70 9.12 10.76
CA LEU A 89 -13.27 9.89 9.68
C LEU A 89 -14.73 10.28 9.98
N PRO A 90 -15.19 11.46 9.54
CA PRO A 90 -16.59 11.86 9.70
C PRO A 90 -17.54 10.92 8.94
N SER A 91 -18.78 10.85 9.40
CA SER A 91 -19.82 10.01 8.77
C SER A 91 -20.40 10.60 7.48
N ALA A 92 -20.14 11.87 7.18
CA ALA A 92 -20.64 12.53 5.98
C ALA A 92 -19.90 12.04 4.72
N ALA A 93 -20.64 11.78 3.64
CA ALA A 93 -20.06 11.36 2.36
C ALA A 93 -19.12 12.41 1.74
N ARG A 94 -19.29 13.68 2.10
CA ARG A 94 -18.42 14.81 1.72
C ARG A 94 -18.10 15.64 2.94
N VAL A 95 -16.84 16.00 3.09
CA VAL A 95 -16.34 16.77 4.24
C VAL A 95 -15.51 17.92 3.72
N ARG A 96 -15.75 19.13 4.23
CA ARG A 96 -14.83 20.26 4.05
C ARG A 96 -13.63 20.06 4.96
N ALA A 97 -12.54 19.53 4.41
CA ALA A 97 -11.27 19.36 5.09
C ALA A 97 -10.37 20.58 4.78
N HIS A 98 -10.24 21.50 5.74
CA HIS A 98 -9.47 22.74 5.57
C HIS A 98 -9.94 23.54 4.34
N ASP A 99 -9.18 23.52 3.25
CA ASP A 99 -9.37 24.27 2.02
C ASP A 99 -10.03 23.46 0.90
N ARG A 100 -10.34 22.18 1.13
CA ARG A 100 -10.85 21.27 0.09
C ARG A 100 -12.06 20.47 0.55
N GLU A 101 -12.99 20.22 -0.37
CA GLU A 101 -14.04 19.22 -0.15
C GLU A 101 -13.50 17.84 -0.56
N VAL A 102 -13.52 16.90 0.38
CA VAL A 102 -13.05 15.52 0.21
C VAL A 102 -14.26 14.60 0.29
N ALA A 103 -14.37 13.66 -0.65
CA ALA A 103 -15.42 12.65 -0.61
C ALA A 103 -14.90 11.37 0.07
N ILE A 104 -15.71 10.76 0.92
CA ILE A 104 -15.43 9.45 1.53
C ILE A 104 -16.24 8.43 0.73
N ALA A 105 -15.59 7.76 -0.21
CA ALA A 105 -16.24 6.87 -1.17
C ALA A 105 -16.73 5.57 -0.51
N PHE A 106 -15.95 5.03 0.44
CA PHE A 106 -16.38 3.98 1.34
C PHE A 106 -15.61 4.07 2.66
N ALA A 107 -16.19 3.48 3.71
CA ALA A 107 -15.51 3.18 4.97
C ALA A 107 -15.95 1.78 5.44
N LEU A 108 -14.98 0.92 5.73
CA LEU A 108 -15.14 -0.37 6.37
C LEU A 108 -14.91 -0.22 7.87
N ALA A 109 -15.73 -0.87 8.68
CA ALA A 109 -15.52 -0.98 10.12
C ALA A 109 -15.03 -2.40 10.46
N GLY A 110 -13.76 -2.51 10.86
CA GLY A 110 -13.14 -3.78 11.27
C GLY A 110 -12.65 -4.68 10.13
N PRO A 111 -11.44 -4.44 9.58
CA PRO A 111 -10.53 -3.34 9.93
C PRO A 111 -11.02 -1.98 9.44
N ASN A 112 -10.59 -0.91 10.10
CA ASN A 112 -10.94 0.45 9.69
C ASN A 112 -10.16 0.83 8.43
N ILE A 113 -10.86 0.87 7.29
CA ILE A 113 -10.28 1.23 5.98
C ILE A 113 -11.26 2.12 5.25
N ALA A 114 -10.79 3.20 4.63
CA ALA A 114 -11.61 4.09 3.82
C ALA A 114 -10.88 4.55 2.56
N LEU A 115 -11.67 4.84 1.52
CA LEU A 115 -11.19 5.50 0.32
C LEU A 115 -11.61 6.97 0.33
N LEU A 116 -10.62 7.84 0.30
CA LEU A 116 -10.78 9.28 0.21
C LEU A 116 -10.57 9.70 -1.24
N GLU A 117 -11.53 10.42 -1.81
CA GLU A 117 -11.42 10.98 -3.15
C GLU A 117 -11.26 12.49 -3.08
N ASN A 118 -10.51 13.05 -4.03
CA ASN A 118 -10.26 14.47 -4.13
C ASN A 118 -9.48 15.05 -2.92
N LEU A 119 -8.56 14.30 -2.31
CA LEU A 119 -7.73 14.77 -1.20
C LEU A 119 -6.65 15.75 -1.66
N LEU A 120 -6.04 15.49 -2.82
CA LEU A 120 -5.15 16.40 -3.53
C LEU A 120 -5.73 16.75 -4.90
N SER A 121 -5.42 17.95 -5.39
CA SER A 121 -5.59 18.29 -6.80
C SER A 121 -4.49 17.69 -7.68
N ALA A 122 -4.75 17.58 -8.98
CA ALA A 122 -3.75 17.13 -9.95
C ALA A 122 -2.47 18.00 -9.92
N ASP A 123 -2.60 19.32 -9.75
CA ASP A 123 -1.47 20.25 -9.66
C ASP A 123 -0.65 20.03 -8.38
N GLU A 124 -1.31 19.76 -7.25
CA GLU A 124 -0.63 19.43 -5.99
C GLU A 124 0.13 18.10 -6.10
N CYS A 125 -0.49 17.08 -6.73
CA CYS A 125 0.17 15.82 -7.01
C CYS A 125 1.41 16.00 -7.88
N ALA A 126 1.28 16.71 -9.01
CA ALA A 126 2.39 17.00 -9.91
C ALA A 126 3.49 17.79 -9.20
N ARG A 127 3.11 18.75 -8.34
CA ARG A 127 4.07 19.56 -7.59
C ARG A 127 4.87 18.74 -6.58
N LEU A 128 4.26 17.79 -5.88
CA LEU A 128 4.98 16.89 -4.97
C LEU A 128 5.98 16.00 -5.72
N ILE A 129 5.62 15.48 -6.90
CA ILE A 129 6.53 14.71 -7.76
C ILE A 129 7.69 15.59 -8.24
N GLN A 130 7.43 16.84 -8.65
CA GLN A 130 8.50 17.75 -9.05
C GLN A 130 9.44 18.10 -7.91
N LEU A 131 8.91 18.32 -6.69
CA LEU A 131 9.71 18.66 -5.51
C LEU A 131 10.55 17.48 -4.98
N SER A 132 10.19 16.25 -5.33
CA SER A 132 10.95 15.04 -4.96
C SER A 132 12.07 14.73 -5.95
N ALA A 133 12.03 15.30 -7.16
CA ALA A 133 13.05 15.10 -8.18
C ALA A 133 14.45 15.47 -7.64
N GLY A 134 15.42 14.58 -7.86
CA GLY A 134 16.80 14.74 -7.39
C GLY A 134 17.03 14.42 -5.90
N LYS A 135 15.99 14.09 -5.14
CA LYS A 135 16.10 13.66 -3.73
C LYS A 135 15.86 12.16 -3.52
N LEU A 136 15.40 11.45 -4.56
CA LEU A 136 15.02 10.04 -4.48
C LEU A 136 16.24 9.13 -4.26
N GLN A 137 16.15 8.30 -3.23
CA GLN A 137 17.12 7.27 -2.91
C GLN A 137 16.41 5.93 -2.72
N ARG A 138 17.13 4.81 -2.78
CA ARG A 138 16.53 3.49 -2.51
C ARG A 138 15.83 3.50 -1.15
N SER A 139 14.57 3.05 -1.11
CA SER A 139 13.78 3.08 0.12
C SER A 139 14.24 2.03 1.13
N GLU A 140 14.21 2.42 2.39
CA GLU A 140 14.56 1.57 3.54
C GLU A 140 13.31 1.09 4.29
N VAL A 141 13.48 0.02 5.07
CA VAL A 141 12.49 -0.52 6.01
C VAL A 141 13.12 -0.60 7.40
N VAL A 142 12.30 -0.68 8.45
CA VAL A 142 12.81 -0.89 9.81
C VAL A 142 13.19 -2.35 9.99
N ASP A 143 14.44 -2.60 10.35
CA ASP A 143 14.92 -3.91 10.75
C ASP A 143 14.31 -4.30 12.10
N ARG A 144 13.72 -5.50 12.17
CA ARG A 144 12.94 -5.95 13.33
C ARG A 144 13.79 -6.21 14.58
N THR A 145 15.06 -6.55 14.39
CA THR A 145 15.96 -6.89 15.49
C THR A 145 16.69 -5.66 16.00
N THR A 146 17.29 -4.89 15.09
CA THR A 146 18.15 -3.75 15.42
C THR A 146 17.38 -2.44 15.54
N GLY A 147 16.19 -2.34 14.92
CA GLY A 147 15.44 -1.10 14.80
C GLY A 147 16.04 -0.09 13.81
N GLN A 148 17.13 -0.42 13.13
CA GLN A 148 17.76 0.47 12.15
C GLN A 148 17.01 0.48 10.82
N MET A 149 17.10 1.59 10.10
CA MET A 149 16.63 1.66 8.73
C MET A 149 17.62 0.90 7.83
N THR A 150 17.11 -0.04 7.03
CA THR A 150 17.94 -0.86 6.14
C THR A 150 17.31 -1.02 4.77
N ALA A 151 18.14 -1.07 3.73
CA ALA A 151 17.71 -1.44 2.39
C ALA A 151 17.30 -2.91 2.37
N SER A 152 16.10 -3.21 1.89
CA SER A 152 15.55 -4.57 1.88
C SER A 152 15.11 -4.99 0.48
N ALA A 153 15.11 -6.30 0.22
CA ALA A 153 14.48 -6.88 -0.98
C ALA A 153 12.95 -6.86 -0.89
N LEU A 154 12.39 -6.68 0.32
CA LEU A 154 10.95 -6.65 0.57
C LEU A 154 10.25 -5.46 -0.12
N ARG A 155 11.01 -4.42 -0.46
CA ARG A 155 10.52 -3.18 -1.08
C ARG A 155 11.45 -2.73 -2.20
N SER A 156 10.90 -2.52 -3.38
CA SER A 156 11.64 -2.11 -4.59
C SER A 156 11.20 -0.72 -5.08
N SER A 157 11.24 0.27 -4.17
CA SER A 157 10.96 1.67 -4.48
C SER A 157 12.18 2.58 -4.25
N GLU A 158 12.10 3.77 -4.86
CA GLU A 158 12.90 4.93 -4.49
C GLU A 158 12.02 5.92 -3.72
N GLY A 159 12.58 6.65 -2.76
CA GLY A 159 11.82 7.62 -1.99
C GLY A 159 12.65 8.74 -1.37
N THR A 160 11.93 9.74 -0.89
CA THR A 160 12.45 10.88 -0.13
C THR A 160 11.43 11.25 0.95
N HIS A 161 11.83 12.09 1.91
CA HIS A 161 10.92 12.65 2.91
C HIS A 161 10.83 14.17 2.74
N PHE A 162 9.67 14.73 3.11
CA PHE A 162 9.50 16.14 3.41
C PHE A 162 9.21 16.29 4.90
N ALA A 163 9.89 17.21 5.57
CA ALA A 163 9.59 17.57 6.95
C ALA A 163 8.17 18.15 7.09
N LEU A 164 7.68 18.18 8.33
CA LEU A 164 6.38 18.77 8.67
C LEU A 164 6.31 20.21 8.14
N GLY A 165 5.30 20.52 7.33
CA GLY A 165 5.13 21.84 6.72
C GLY A 165 6.28 22.33 5.82
N GLU A 166 7.17 21.46 5.34
CA GLU A 166 8.37 21.88 4.57
C GLU A 166 8.03 22.72 3.34
N ASN A 167 6.89 22.48 2.72
CA ASN A 167 6.39 23.28 1.62
C ASN A 167 4.86 23.43 1.68
N ALA A 168 4.32 24.39 0.93
CA ALA A 168 2.91 24.74 0.99
C ALA A 168 1.96 23.60 0.59
N VAL A 169 2.38 22.65 -0.26
CA VAL A 169 1.54 21.48 -0.61
C VAL A 169 1.50 20.49 0.55
N VAL A 170 2.65 20.22 1.17
CA VAL A 170 2.78 19.37 2.36
C VAL A 170 1.96 19.95 3.51
N GLU A 171 2.10 21.24 3.81
CA GLU A 171 1.35 21.89 4.89
C GLU A 171 -0.17 21.78 4.68
N ARG A 172 -0.67 22.04 3.46
CA ARG A 172 -2.10 21.91 3.15
C ARG A 172 -2.58 20.47 3.28
N LEU A 173 -1.83 19.49 2.78
CA LEU A 173 -2.17 18.08 2.92
C LEU A 173 -2.27 17.67 4.39
N GLU A 174 -1.30 18.08 5.21
CA GLU A 174 -1.28 17.79 6.65
C GLU A 174 -2.47 18.41 7.37
N ARG A 175 -2.83 19.67 7.07
CA ARG A 175 -4.03 20.32 7.61
C ARG A 175 -5.33 19.63 7.16
N ARG A 176 -5.41 19.13 5.92
CA ARG A 176 -6.55 18.33 5.44
C ARG A 176 -6.66 17.01 6.19
N ILE A 177 -5.56 16.28 6.38
CA ILE A 177 -5.52 15.03 7.15
C ILE A 177 -5.90 15.28 8.60
N ALA A 178 -5.41 16.35 9.21
CA ALA A 178 -5.79 16.74 10.58
C ALA A 178 -7.29 17.03 10.69
N ALA A 179 -7.86 17.78 9.75
CA ALA A 179 -9.30 18.07 9.71
C ALA A 179 -10.16 16.80 9.52
N LEU A 180 -9.68 15.81 8.75
CA LEU A 180 -10.39 14.55 8.53
C LEU A 180 -10.29 13.59 9.71
N THR A 181 -9.16 13.53 10.39
CA THR A 181 -8.89 12.50 11.42
C THR A 181 -9.07 12.99 12.85
N GLY A 182 -9.17 14.32 13.03
CA GLY A 182 -9.14 14.96 14.35
C GLY A 182 -7.78 14.87 15.07
N LEU A 183 -6.74 14.39 14.39
CA LEU A 183 -5.38 14.33 14.93
C LEU A 183 -4.62 15.64 14.63
N PRO A 184 -3.87 16.20 15.60
CA PRO A 184 -2.99 17.33 15.34
C PRO A 184 -1.96 17.02 14.25
N VAL A 185 -1.53 18.04 13.50
CA VAL A 185 -0.53 17.86 12.42
C VAL A 185 0.80 17.32 12.95
N GLU A 186 1.12 17.65 14.19
CA GLU A 186 2.32 17.23 14.92
C GLU A 186 2.32 15.72 15.19
N ASN A 187 1.18 15.03 15.12
CA ASN A 187 1.13 13.56 15.21
C ASN A 187 1.65 12.90 13.93
N GLY A 188 1.87 13.64 12.84
CA GLY A 188 2.35 13.09 11.58
C GLY A 188 3.86 12.95 11.51
N GLU A 189 4.35 11.78 11.10
CA GLU A 189 5.75 11.62 10.66
C GLU A 189 6.04 12.43 9.38
N PRO A 190 7.31 12.73 9.04
CA PRO A 190 7.67 13.34 7.76
C PRO A 190 6.98 12.66 6.57
N LEU A 191 6.46 13.44 5.61
CA LEU A 191 5.72 12.90 4.46
C LEU A 191 6.69 12.13 3.55
N GLN A 192 6.46 10.83 3.37
CA GLN A 192 7.32 9.98 2.53
C GLN A 192 6.80 9.95 1.09
N ILE A 193 7.63 10.32 0.11
CA ILE A 193 7.31 10.21 -1.33
C ILE A 193 7.88 8.93 -1.91
N LEU A 194 6.97 8.10 -2.43
CA LEU A 194 7.05 6.83 -3.14
C LEU A 194 7.22 6.92 -4.66
N HIS A 195 8.27 6.35 -5.26
CA HIS A 195 8.29 6.00 -6.70
C HIS A 195 8.56 4.52 -6.92
N TYR A 196 7.62 3.85 -7.62
CA TYR A 196 7.76 2.48 -8.09
C TYR A 196 7.73 2.49 -9.62
N ARG A 197 8.84 2.03 -10.22
CA ARG A 197 8.92 1.73 -11.66
C ARG A 197 8.19 0.43 -11.98
N SER A 198 8.06 0.10 -13.25
CA SER A 198 7.55 -1.21 -13.70
C SER A 198 8.22 -2.37 -12.96
N GLY A 199 7.41 -3.31 -12.47
CA GLY A 199 7.82 -4.44 -11.62
C GLY A 199 8.08 -4.09 -10.16
N GLY A 200 8.14 -2.80 -9.81
CA GLY A 200 8.31 -2.33 -8.43
C GLY A 200 7.11 -2.70 -7.57
N GLU A 201 7.37 -3.14 -6.33
CA GLU A 201 6.37 -3.65 -5.41
C GLU A 201 6.79 -3.45 -3.95
N TYR A 202 5.86 -3.75 -3.03
CA TYR A 202 6.15 -3.86 -1.61
C TYR A 202 5.40 -5.07 -1.06
N LEU A 203 6.16 -6.06 -0.59
CA LEU A 203 5.62 -7.28 0.01
C LEU A 203 4.69 -6.99 1.22
N PRO A 204 3.80 -7.93 1.58
CA PRO A 204 2.88 -7.77 2.70
C PRO A 204 3.58 -7.40 4.00
N HIS A 205 3.10 -6.32 4.64
CA HIS A 205 3.65 -5.81 5.88
C HIS A 205 2.58 -5.09 6.71
N HIS A 206 2.97 -4.73 7.93
CA HIS A 206 2.23 -3.85 8.81
C HIS A 206 2.97 -2.52 8.93
N ASP A 207 2.20 -1.44 9.07
CA ASP A 207 2.78 -0.12 9.31
C ASP A 207 3.01 0.17 10.80
N TYR A 208 2.35 -0.55 11.70
CA TYR A 208 2.65 -0.45 13.14
C TYR A 208 4.02 -1.04 13.47
N PHE A 209 4.59 -0.55 14.56
CA PHE A 209 5.75 -1.17 15.18
C PHE A 209 5.28 -2.35 16.02
N ASP A 210 5.66 -3.59 15.66
CA ASP A 210 5.19 -4.77 16.37
C ASP A 210 5.72 -4.74 17.83
N PRO A 211 4.84 -4.76 18.85
CA PRO A 211 5.28 -4.76 20.25
C PRO A 211 6.16 -5.97 20.63
N GLN A 212 6.15 -7.03 19.83
CA GLN A 212 6.98 -8.22 20.03
C GLN A 212 8.39 -8.09 19.44
N ASP A 213 8.60 -7.14 18.52
CA ASP A 213 9.90 -6.91 17.88
C ASP A 213 10.77 -5.99 18.76
N GLU A 214 11.96 -6.44 19.16
CA GLU A 214 12.86 -5.65 20.00
C GLU A 214 13.22 -4.29 19.38
N GLY A 215 13.41 -4.26 18.05
CA GLY A 215 13.71 -3.05 17.29
C GLY A 215 12.60 -1.99 17.34
N SER A 216 11.35 -2.40 17.60
CA SER A 216 10.20 -1.49 17.72
C SER A 216 10.30 -0.56 18.94
N HIS A 217 10.95 -1.00 20.02
CA HIS A 217 10.98 -0.24 21.28
C HIS A 217 11.61 1.15 21.13
N ALA A 218 12.64 1.29 20.28
CA ALA A 218 13.28 2.57 20.03
C ALA A 218 12.32 3.55 19.34
N HIS A 219 11.59 3.07 18.32
CA HIS A 219 10.63 3.88 17.57
C HIS A 219 9.43 4.28 18.43
N LEU A 220 8.94 3.39 19.29
CA LEU A 220 7.81 3.66 20.18
C LEU A 220 8.06 4.82 21.16
N ARG A 221 9.32 5.16 21.46
CA ARG A 221 9.67 6.30 22.33
C ARG A 221 9.36 7.66 21.70
N ILE A 222 9.25 7.75 20.37
CA ILE A 222 9.06 9.01 19.64
C ILE A 222 7.65 9.06 19.06
N GLY A 223 6.70 9.66 19.77
CA GLY A 223 5.30 9.77 19.33
C GLY A 223 4.44 8.53 19.60
N GLY A 224 4.97 7.49 20.27
CA GLY A 224 4.18 6.31 20.64
C GLY A 224 4.05 5.29 19.52
N GLN A 225 2.88 4.66 19.37
CA GLN A 225 2.58 3.74 18.27
C GLN A 225 2.13 4.50 17.01
N ARG A 226 2.37 3.96 15.81
CA ARG A 226 1.68 4.41 14.60
C ARG A 226 0.25 3.88 14.67
N ILE A 227 -0.74 4.75 14.51
CA ILE A 227 -2.14 4.38 14.72
C ILE A 227 -2.95 4.34 13.42
N ALA A 228 -2.48 5.03 12.38
CA ALA A 228 -3.13 5.10 11.09
C ALA A 228 -2.15 5.50 9.98
N THR A 229 -2.50 5.14 8.75
CA THR A 229 -1.78 5.51 7.53
C THR A 229 -2.70 6.21 6.55
N VAL A 230 -2.17 7.22 5.87
CA VAL A 230 -2.74 7.78 4.64
C VAL A 230 -1.78 7.52 3.49
N VAL A 231 -2.18 6.70 2.52
CA VAL A 231 -1.44 6.52 1.26
C VAL A 231 -2.16 7.30 0.17
N VAL A 232 -1.59 8.43 -0.23
CA VAL A 232 -2.11 9.31 -1.29
C VAL A 232 -1.50 8.92 -2.62
N TYR A 233 -2.30 8.71 -3.66
CA TYR A 233 -1.81 8.42 -5.01
C TYR A 233 -1.55 9.72 -5.76
N LEU A 234 -0.33 9.92 -6.25
CA LEU A 234 0.11 11.15 -6.92
C LEU A 234 0.00 11.05 -8.45
N ALA A 235 -0.18 9.85 -8.98
CA ALA A 235 -0.38 9.58 -10.40
C ALA A 235 -1.40 8.46 -10.58
N ASP A 236 -2.04 8.44 -11.75
CA ASP A 236 -2.79 7.28 -12.22
C ASP A 236 -1.80 6.19 -12.64
N VAL A 237 -2.15 4.93 -12.42
CA VAL A 237 -1.34 3.77 -12.81
C VAL A 237 -2.08 2.99 -13.88
N ASP A 238 -1.42 2.71 -15.00
CA ASP A 238 -2.08 2.10 -16.16
C ASP A 238 -2.51 0.65 -15.88
N ALA A 239 -1.67 -0.13 -15.19
CA ALA A 239 -1.97 -1.50 -14.77
C ALA A 239 -1.14 -1.93 -13.55
N GLY A 240 -1.75 -2.72 -12.67
CA GLY A 240 -1.13 -3.16 -11.41
C GLY A 240 -0.97 -2.04 -10.39
N GLY A 241 -0.02 -2.17 -9.48
CA GLY A 241 0.31 -1.12 -8.50
C GLY A 241 -0.74 -0.88 -7.43
N GLU A 242 -1.73 -1.76 -7.25
CA GLU A 242 -2.76 -1.62 -6.23
C GLU A 242 -2.18 -1.61 -4.81
N THR A 243 -2.88 -0.98 -3.87
CA THR A 243 -2.69 -1.27 -2.44
C THR A 243 -3.63 -2.41 -2.06
N VAL A 244 -3.07 -3.57 -1.73
CA VAL A 244 -3.84 -4.80 -1.51
C VAL A 244 -3.89 -5.12 -0.02
N PHE A 245 -5.09 -5.44 0.49
CA PHE A 245 -5.33 -5.97 1.82
C PHE A 245 -5.74 -7.43 1.68
N PRO A 246 -4.77 -8.38 1.64
CA PRO A 246 -5.02 -9.76 1.24
C PRO A 246 -6.01 -10.49 2.15
N LYS A 247 -6.02 -10.17 3.45
CA LYS A 247 -6.97 -10.78 4.41
C LYS A 247 -8.44 -10.42 4.16
N LEU A 248 -8.69 -9.41 3.34
CA LEU A 248 -10.03 -8.92 3.01
C LEU A 248 -10.43 -9.20 1.56
N GLY A 249 -9.50 -9.68 0.73
CA GLY A 249 -9.68 -9.71 -0.73
C GLY A 249 -9.91 -8.31 -1.32
N LEU A 250 -9.37 -7.26 -0.68
CA LEU A 250 -9.56 -5.87 -1.10
C LEU A 250 -8.33 -5.37 -1.85
N ALA A 251 -8.53 -4.79 -3.03
CA ALA A 251 -7.50 -4.08 -3.78
C ALA A 251 -7.95 -2.64 -4.09
N VAL A 252 -7.14 -1.66 -3.69
CA VAL A 252 -7.38 -0.24 -3.98
C VAL A 252 -6.50 0.17 -5.15
N ARG A 253 -7.15 0.52 -6.27
CA ARG A 253 -6.48 1.01 -7.48
C ARG A 253 -6.04 2.46 -7.30
N ALA A 254 -4.83 2.76 -7.74
CA ALA A 254 -4.26 4.09 -7.66
C ALA A 254 -4.98 5.04 -8.62
N ARG A 255 -5.64 6.06 -8.07
CA ARG A 255 -6.24 7.17 -8.82
C ARG A 255 -5.66 8.47 -8.33
N ARG A 256 -5.14 9.29 -9.22
CA ARG A 256 -4.46 10.53 -8.86
C ARG A 256 -5.34 11.41 -7.97
N GLY A 257 -4.77 11.84 -6.85
CA GLY A 257 -5.42 12.70 -5.86
C GLY A 257 -6.34 11.97 -4.89
N SER A 258 -6.61 10.67 -5.07
CA SER A 258 -7.28 9.84 -4.06
C SER A 258 -6.29 9.30 -3.04
N ALA A 259 -6.80 8.79 -1.93
CA ALA A 259 -5.99 8.17 -0.89
C ALA A 259 -6.72 7.01 -0.24
N VAL A 260 -6.00 5.96 0.13
CA VAL A 260 -6.49 4.97 1.07
C VAL A 260 -6.07 5.37 2.48
N TYR A 261 -7.03 5.38 3.38
CA TYR A 261 -6.86 5.61 4.81
C TYR A 261 -7.13 4.31 5.55
N PHE A 262 -6.31 3.96 6.54
CA PHE A 262 -6.59 2.81 7.38
C PHE A 262 -6.01 2.98 8.79
N GLU A 263 -6.69 2.41 9.77
CA GLU A 263 -6.31 2.46 11.19
C GLU A 263 -6.05 1.06 11.71
N TYR A 264 -5.09 0.93 12.61
CA TYR A 264 -4.61 -0.37 13.06
C TYR A 264 -4.11 -0.35 14.50
N ALA A 265 -4.50 0.65 15.30
CA ALA A 265 -4.28 0.65 16.73
C ALA A 265 -5.53 1.17 17.45
N ASN A 266 -5.95 0.48 18.52
CA ASN A 266 -7.06 0.93 19.36
C ASN A 266 -6.58 1.65 20.63
N ARG A 267 -7.51 2.23 21.38
CA ARG A 267 -7.26 2.92 22.66
C ARG A 267 -6.72 2.00 23.76
N GLN A 268 -6.84 0.67 23.61
CA GLN A 268 -6.27 -0.31 24.52
C GLN A 268 -4.78 -0.58 24.24
N GLY A 269 -4.22 0.04 23.19
CA GLY A 269 -2.82 -0.16 22.80
C GLY A 269 -2.59 -1.43 21.99
N GLU A 270 -3.66 -2.10 21.55
CA GLU A 270 -3.61 -3.27 20.69
C GLU A 270 -3.53 -2.87 19.22
N VAL A 271 -2.94 -3.72 18.39
CA VAL A 271 -2.79 -3.52 16.95
C VAL A 271 -3.67 -4.48 16.13
N ASP A 272 -4.15 -4.04 14.97
CA ASP A 272 -5.01 -4.85 14.09
C ASP A 272 -4.19 -5.59 13.02
N PRO A 273 -4.00 -6.92 13.14
CA PRO A 273 -3.33 -7.70 12.10
C PRO A 273 -4.19 -7.85 10.83
N GLY A 274 -5.46 -7.42 10.83
CA GLY A 274 -6.34 -7.34 9.67
C GLY A 274 -5.92 -6.27 8.66
N CYS A 275 -5.13 -5.27 9.09
CA CYS A 275 -4.57 -4.22 8.23
C CYS A 275 -3.25 -4.63 7.55
N LEU A 276 -2.96 -5.93 7.46
CA LEU A 276 -1.87 -6.44 6.62
C LEU A 276 -2.11 -5.94 5.20
N HIS A 277 -1.12 -5.30 4.60
CA HIS A 277 -1.26 -4.75 3.25
C HIS A 277 0.05 -4.82 2.46
N SER A 278 -0.07 -4.71 1.15
CA SER A 278 1.06 -4.73 0.20
C SER A 278 0.84 -3.73 -0.93
N GLY A 279 1.92 -3.41 -1.65
CA GLY A 279 1.85 -2.76 -2.95
C GLY A 279 2.06 -3.81 -4.03
N ALA A 280 1.03 -4.09 -4.83
CA ALA A 280 1.13 -5.01 -5.97
C ALA A 280 2.16 -4.49 -6.99
N PRO A 281 2.79 -5.38 -7.79
CA PRO A 281 3.70 -4.97 -8.84
C PRO A 281 3.04 -4.00 -9.82
N VAL A 282 3.77 -2.95 -10.21
CA VAL A 282 3.36 -2.09 -11.32
C VAL A 282 3.56 -2.86 -12.63
N LEU A 283 2.48 -3.07 -13.38
CA LEU A 283 2.50 -3.81 -14.66
C LEU A 283 2.52 -2.87 -15.87
N GLY A 284 2.03 -1.65 -15.71
CA GLY A 284 2.03 -0.61 -16.74
C GLY A 284 2.13 0.78 -16.11
N GLY A 285 2.91 1.65 -16.76
CA GLY A 285 3.20 3.00 -16.27
C GLY A 285 4.14 3.01 -15.06
N GLU A 286 3.91 3.95 -14.14
CA GLU A 286 4.67 4.12 -12.91
C GLU A 286 3.74 4.49 -11.76
N LYS A 287 4.07 4.06 -10.53
CA LYS A 287 3.29 4.42 -9.34
C LYS A 287 4.04 5.45 -8.50
N TRP A 288 3.36 6.57 -8.27
CA TRP A 288 3.79 7.61 -7.33
C TRP A 288 2.83 7.71 -6.16
N ILE A 289 3.35 7.66 -4.93
CA ILE A 289 2.54 7.81 -3.71
C ILE A 289 3.17 8.78 -2.72
N ALA A 290 2.35 9.39 -1.87
CA ALA A 290 2.80 10.07 -0.67
C ALA A 290 2.19 9.36 0.54
N THR A 291 3.02 8.87 1.45
CA THR A 291 2.61 8.15 2.65
C THR A 291 2.78 9.05 3.86
N LYS A 292 1.71 9.19 4.64
CA LYS A 292 1.71 9.87 5.94
C LYS A 292 1.34 8.87 7.03
N TRP A 293 2.30 8.54 7.89
CA TRP A 293 2.03 7.78 9.10
C TRP A 293 1.64 8.72 10.24
N LEU A 294 0.59 8.34 10.97
CA LEU A 294 0.05 9.11 12.08
C LEU A 294 0.36 8.40 13.40
N ARG A 295 0.87 9.14 14.36
CA ARG A 295 1.34 8.68 15.66
C ARG A 295 0.30 8.90 16.75
N GLN A 296 0.38 8.12 17.81
CA GLN A 296 -0.49 8.24 18.98
C GLN A 296 -0.34 9.62 19.67
N SER A 297 0.89 10.12 19.71
CA SER A 297 1.28 11.40 20.30
C SER A 297 2.12 12.21 19.31
N ALA A 298 2.39 13.48 19.64
CA ALA A 298 3.22 14.34 18.80
C ALA A 298 4.57 13.68 18.46
N TYR A 299 4.88 13.61 17.16
CA TYR A 299 6.14 13.15 16.61
C TYR A 299 7.17 14.27 16.69
N ARG A 300 7.76 14.43 17.87
CA ARG A 300 8.92 15.30 18.06
C ARG A 300 10.14 14.43 17.86
N ALA A 301 10.76 14.47 16.67
CA ALA A 301 12.10 13.94 16.51
C ALA A 301 12.97 14.55 17.63
N ALA A 302 13.73 13.71 18.35
CA ALA A 302 14.65 14.22 19.36
C ALA A 302 15.58 15.23 18.69
N ALA A 303 15.65 16.44 19.27
CA ALA A 303 16.57 17.49 18.85
C ALA A 303 18.03 17.04 18.97
#